data_AF-A0AAJ1T141-F1
#
_entry.id   AF-A0AAJ1T141-F1
#
_cell.length_a   1.000
_cell.length_b   1.000
_cell.length_c   1.000
_cell.angle_alpha   90.00
_cell.angle_beta   90.00
_cell.angle_gamma   90.00
#
_symmetry.space_group_name_H-M   'P 1'
#
loop_
_entity.id
_entity.type
_entity.pdbx_description
1 polymer ?
#
loop_
_entity_poly.entity_id
_entity_poly.type
_entity_poly.pdbx_seq_one_letter_code
_entity_poly.pdbx_strand_id
1 'polypeptide(L)'
;MQFYYGQQMPLRILDEAEFWKHQEEEHTVVIRELVTGLEPEFVEALKEWEKALSETHQKIVRYIESIIRTGSYVPTQLYQQVLQLISFCLQQSLDFIKLCRQIKDESAAVSKNPTAKVVLNHIIRESEYFIGIAQTLLYGVQSEQKS
;
A
#
# COMPACT_ATOMS: atom_id res chain seq x y z
N MET A 1 -2.58 -9.33 -12.65
CA MET A 1 -2.67 -7.95 -13.18
C MET A 1 -3.85 -7.90 -14.17
N GLN A 2 -5.00 -7.43 -13.71
CA GLN A 2 -6.14 -7.15 -14.59
C GLN A 2 -5.97 -5.74 -15.13
N PHE A 3 -5.98 -5.57 -16.45
CA PHE A 3 -5.68 -4.29 -17.10
C PHE A 3 -6.97 -3.58 -17.49
N TYR A 4 -7.44 -2.63 -16.68
CA TYR A 4 -8.49 -1.70 -17.10
C TYR A 4 -7.86 -0.51 -17.85
N TYR A 5 -7.58 -0.70 -19.14
CA TYR A 5 -7.21 0.41 -20.04
C TYR A 5 -8.47 1.15 -20.50
N GLY A 6 -8.88 2.17 -19.73
CA GLY A 6 -9.93 3.11 -20.10
C GLY A 6 -9.88 4.38 -19.25
N GLN A 7 -10.55 5.45 -19.69
CA GLN A 7 -10.66 6.77 -19.02
C GLN A 7 -11.32 6.72 -17.61
N GLN A 8 -11.43 5.57 -16.97
CA GLN A 8 -12.09 5.38 -15.68
C GLN A 8 -11.08 5.53 -14.53
N MET A 9 -10.78 6.79 -14.22
CA MET A 9 -9.88 7.21 -13.14
C MET A 9 -10.13 6.58 -11.74
N PRO A 10 -11.36 6.19 -11.31
CA PRO A 10 -11.54 5.54 -9.99
C PRO A 10 -11.12 4.07 -9.94
N LEU A 11 -11.33 3.30 -11.02
CA LEU A 11 -10.99 1.86 -11.01
C LEU A 11 -9.48 1.66 -11.09
N ARG A 12 -8.80 2.43 -11.96
CA ARG A 12 -7.35 2.33 -12.12
C ARG A 12 -6.58 2.54 -10.80
N ILE A 13 -7.01 3.49 -9.97
CA ILE A 13 -6.32 3.73 -8.69
C ILE A 13 -6.63 2.65 -7.66
N LEU A 14 -7.82 2.05 -7.71
CA LEU A 14 -8.13 0.92 -6.85
C LEU A 14 -7.35 -0.32 -7.25
N ASP A 15 -7.13 -0.56 -8.56
CA ASP A 15 -6.29 -1.67 -9.03
C ASP A 15 -4.84 -1.51 -8.53
N GLU A 16 -4.28 -0.30 -8.64
CA GLU A 16 -2.94 0.00 -8.11
C GLU A 16 -2.91 -0.18 -6.58
N ALA A 17 -3.91 0.35 -5.87
CA ALA A 17 -3.98 0.19 -4.43
C ALA A 17 -4.12 -1.27 -4.00
N GLU A 18 -4.93 -2.07 -4.70
CA GLU A 18 -5.09 -3.50 -4.46
C GLU A 18 -3.73 -4.21 -4.57
N PHE A 19 -3.07 -4.04 -5.71
CA PHE A 19 -1.77 -4.64 -5.99
C PHE A 19 -0.75 -4.27 -4.91
N TRP A 20 -0.59 -2.98 -4.63
CA TRP A 20 0.45 -2.53 -3.70
C TRP A 20 0.14 -2.84 -2.24
N LYS A 21 -1.14 -2.87 -1.81
CA LYS A 21 -1.46 -3.29 -0.43
C LYS A 21 -1.22 -4.77 -0.24
N HIS A 22 -1.47 -5.59 -1.25
CA HIS A 22 -1.11 -6.99 -1.22
C HIS A 22 0.41 -7.22 -1.23
N GLN A 23 1.17 -6.47 -2.04
CA GLN A 23 2.64 -6.54 -2.01
C GLN A 23 3.22 -6.16 -0.65
N GLU A 24 2.72 -5.09 -0.01
CA GLU A 24 3.18 -4.72 1.33
C GLU A 24 2.81 -5.76 2.39
N GLU A 25 1.62 -6.37 2.29
CA GLU A 25 1.23 -7.51 3.14
C GLU A 25 2.25 -8.66 2.99
N GLU A 26 2.55 -9.09 1.76
CA GLU A 26 3.55 -10.13 1.49
C GLU A 26 4.95 -9.75 2.00
N HIS A 27 5.33 -8.47 1.87
CA HIS A 27 6.62 -7.97 2.34
C HIS A 27 6.80 -8.12 3.86
N THR A 28 5.72 -8.07 4.65
CA THR A 28 5.83 -8.35 6.09
C THR A 28 6.31 -9.78 6.35
N VAL A 29 5.82 -10.75 5.56
CA VAL A 29 6.22 -12.16 5.63
C VAL A 29 7.66 -12.31 5.15
N VAL A 30 7.99 -11.72 3.99
CA VAL A 30 9.34 -11.77 3.42
C VAL A 30 10.39 -11.30 4.43
N ILE A 31 10.14 -10.20 5.14
CA ILE A 31 11.08 -9.69 6.15
C ILE A 31 11.28 -10.70 7.29
N ARG A 32 10.21 -11.28 7.83
CA ARG A 32 10.29 -12.25 8.93
C ARG A 32 11.00 -13.54 8.53
N GLU A 33 10.74 -14.04 7.32
CA GLU A 33 11.34 -15.28 6.81
C GLU A 33 12.80 -15.09 6.38
N LEU A 34 13.16 -13.91 5.89
CA LEU A 34 14.53 -13.62 5.43
C LEU A 34 15.50 -13.36 6.60
N VAL A 35 15.03 -12.73 7.69
CA VAL A 35 15.89 -12.27 8.79
C VAL A 35 15.85 -13.24 9.95
N THR A 36 16.76 -14.22 9.93
CA THR A 36 16.93 -15.15 11.05
C THR A 36 17.30 -14.40 12.33
N GLY A 37 16.56 -14.65 13.41
CA GLY A 37 16.82 -14.03 14.71
C GLY A 37 16.41 -12.56 14.80
N LEU A 38 15.49 -12.11 13.94
CA LEU A 38 14.85 -10.81 14.07
C LEU A 38 14.25 -10.65 15.48
N GLU A 39 14.40 -9.45 16.05
CA GLU A 39 13.98 -9.15 17.40
C GLU A 39 12.46 -9.31 17.59
N PRO A 40 11.99 -9.84 18.73
CA PRO A 40 10.58 -10.14 18.93
C PRO A 40 9.65 -8.94 18.71
N GLU A 41 10.05 -7.74 19.11
CA GLU A 41 9.28 -6.52 18.90
C GLU A 41 9.04 -6.21 17.41
N PHE A 42 10.03 -6.48 16.55
CA PHE A 42 9.88 -6.29 15.10
C PHE A 42 9.07 -7.42 14.48
N VAL A 43 9.23 -8.66 14.96
CA VAL A 43 8.40 -9.79 14.52
C VAL A 43 6.93 -9.54 14.80
N GLU A 44 6.58 -9.11 16.02
CA GLU A 44 5.20 -8.81 16.40
C GLU A 44 4.67 -7.59 15.66
N ALA A 45 5.47 -6.52 15.50
CA ALA A 45 5.08 -5.38 14.68
C ALA A 45 4.75 -5.80 13.23
N LEU A 46 5.58 -6.65 12.61
CA LEU A 46 5.33 -7.13 11.25
C LEU A 46 4.06 -7.98 11.14
N LYS A 47 3.69 -8.76 12.16
CA LYS A 47 2.44 -9.53 12.17
C LYS A 47 1.21 -8.63 12.27
N GLU A 48 1.27 -7.60 13.11
CA GLU A 48 0.17 -6.61 13.20
C GLU A 48 0.03 -5.83 11.89
N TRP A 49 1.16 -5.49 11.25
CA TRP A 49 1.15 -4.87 9.94
C TRP A 49 0.59 -5.76 8.85
N GLU A 50 0.92 -7.05 8.83
CA GLU A 50 0.34 -8.02 7.90
C GLU A 50 -1.19 -8.01 7.98
N LYS A 51 -1.72 -8.10 9.19
CA LYS A 51 -3.16 -8.06 9.43
C LYS A 51 -3.78 -6.74 8.97
N ALA A 52 -3.19 -5.60 9.35
CA ALA A 52 -3.71 -4.28 8.99
C ALA A 52 -3.70 -4.03 7.46
N LEU A 53 -2.67 -4.50 6.77
CA LEU A 53 -2.55 -4.42 5.31
C LEU A 53 -3.56 -5.36 4.63
N SER A 54 -3.72 -6.59 5.14
CA SER A 54 -4.72 -7.55 4.67
C SER A 54 -6.15 -7.01 4.78
N GLU A 55 -6.50 -6.41 5.93
CA GLU A 55 -7.81 -5.78 6.14
C GLU A 55 -8.05 -4.62 5.16
N THR A 56 -7.00 -3.86 4.85
CA THR A 56 -7.07 -2.74 3.90
C THR A 56 -7.23 -3.26 2.46
N HIS A 57 -6.45 -4.27 2.09
CA HIS A 57 -6.55 -4.95 0.80
C HIS A 57 -7.97 -5.51 0.57
N GLN A 58 -8.54 -6.22 1.55
CA GLN A 58 -9.93 -6.72 1.46
C GLN A 58 -10.97 -5.60 1.35
N LYS A 59 -10.70 -4.43 1.96
CA LYS A 59 -11.56 -3.25 1.78
C LYS A 59 -11.48 -2.73 0.35
N ILE A 60 -10.29 -2.63 -0.24
CA ILE A 60 -10.11 -2.19 -1.63
C ILE A 60 -10.86 -3.11 -2.60
N VAL A 61 -10.72 -4.44 -2.45
CA VAL A 61 -11.44 -5.42 -3.29
C VAL A 61 -12.95 -5.19 -3.26
N ARG A 62 -13.54 -4.96 -2.07
CA ARG A 62 -14.98 -4.65 -1.93
C ARG A 62 -15.40 -3.37 -2.64
N TYR A 63 -14.52 -2.35 -2.68
CA TYR A 63 -14.78 -1.11 -3.42
C TYR A 63 -14.71 -1.33 -4.93
N ILE A 64 -13.73 -2.10 -5.41
CA ILE A 64 -13.63 -2.51 -6.82
C ILE A 64 -14.93 -3.20 -7.26
N GLU A 65 -15.38 -4.20 -6.51
CA GLU A 65 -16.63 -4.92 -6.81
C GLU A 65 -17.85 -3.98 -6.84
N SER A 66 -17.92 -3.05 -5.89
CA SER A 66 -19.01 -2.08 -5.79
C SER A 66 -19.06 -1.17 -7.02
N ILE A 67 -17.91 -0.67 -7.48
CA ILE A 67 -17.82 0.18 -8.67
C ILE A 67 -18.17 -0.62 -9.94
N ILE A 68 -17.64 -1.84 -10.09
CA ILE A 68 -17.99 -2.73 -11.21
C ILE A 68 -19.50 -2.94 -11.28
N ARG A 69 -20.18 -3.13 -10.14
CA ARG A 69 -21.64 -3.32 -10.09
C ARG A 69 -22.45 -2.05 -10.39
N THR A 70 -21.88 -0.86 -10.14
CA THR A 70 -22.56 0.41 -10.50
C THR A 70 -22.57 0.69 -12.01
N GLY A 71 -21.78 -0.06 -12.79
CA GLY A 71 -21.76 0.04 -14.24
C GLY A 71 -21.23 1.39 -14.72
N SER A 72 -21.96 2.04 -15.63
CA SER A 72 -21.53 3.29 -16.28
C SER A 72 -21.69 4.55 -15.43
N TYR A 73 -22.34 4.49 -14.26
CA TYR A 73 -22.53 5.64 -13.39
C TYR A 73 -22.03 5.33 -11.97
N VAL A 74 -20.94 5.99 -11.57
CA VAL A 74 -20.42 5.93 -10.20
C VAL A 74 -21.04 7.10 -9.41
N PRO A 75 -21.83 6.85 -8.36
CA PRO A 75 -22.37 7.92 -7.54
C PRO A 75 -21.26 8.78 -6.93
N THR A 76 -21.44 10.10 -6.87
CA THR A 76 -20.45 11.04 -6.31
C THR A 76 -20.02 10.65 -4.89
N GLN A 77 -20.94 10.15 -4.07
CA GLN A 77 -20.62 9.68 -2.71
C GLN A 77 -19.64 8.50 -2.72
N LEU A 78 -19.85 7.52 -3.61
CA LEU A 78 -18.96 6.37 -3.75
C LEU A 78 -17.58 6.84 -4.23
N TYR A 79 -17.53 7.76 -5.17
CA TYR A 79 -16.27 8.36 -5.63
C TYR A 79 -15.51 9.06 -4.50
N GLN A 80 -16.18 9.84 -3.65
CA GLN A 80 -15.54 10.48 -2.49
C GLN A 80 -15.02 9.45 -1.47
N GLN A 81 -15.75 8.36 -1.25
CA GLN A 81 -15.30 7.28 -0.39
C GLN A 81 -14.05 6.57 -0.94
N VAL A 82 -13.95 6.41 -2.27
CA VAL A 82 -12.73 5.91 -2.92
C VAL A 82 -11.56 6.85 -2.66
N LEU A 83 -11.71 8.16 -2.85
CA LEU A 83 -10.64 9.12 -2.58
C LEU A 83 -10.16 9.08 -1.12
N GLN A 84 -11.09 8.94 -0.17
CA GLN A 84 -10.77 8.76 1.24
C GLN A 84 -9.98 7.47 1.49
N LEU A 85 -10.38 6.36 0.86
CA LEU A 85 -9.67 5.10 0.95
C LEU A 85 -8.24 5.21 0.37
N ILE A 86 -8.07 5.87 -0.77
CA ILE A 86 -6.74 6.07 -1.38
C ILE A 86 -5.87 6.96 -0.50
N SER A 87 -6.42 8.02 0.10
CA SER A 87 -5.69 8.84 1.07
C SER A 87 -5.26 8.03 2.29
N PHE A 88 -6.10 7.10 2.76
CA PHE A 88 -5.74 6.17 3.83
C PHE A 88 -4.61 5.23 3.40
N CYS A 89 -4.70 4.63 2.20
CA CYS A 89 -3.66 3.74 1.68
C CYS A 89 -2.31 4.45 1.54
N LEU A 90 -2.31 5.70 1.08
CA LEU A 90 -1.11 6.53 1.02
C LEU A 90 -0.48 6.68 2.40
N GLN A 91 -1.28 7.06 3.40
CA GLN A 91 -0.78 7.24 4.77
C GLN A 91 -0.26 5.93 5.36
N GLN A 92 -0.98 4.83 5.15
CA GLN A 92 -0.56 3.51 5.60
C GLN A 92 0.79 3.10 4.98
N SER A 93 1.03 3.41 3.71
CA SER A 93 2.31 3.12 3.03
C SER A 93 3.45 3.94 3.61
N LEU A 94 3.21 5.23 3.91
CA LEU A 94 4.19 6.09 4.57
C LEU A 94 4.58 5.53 5.94
N ASP A 95 3.61 5.04 6.70
CA ASP A 95 3.85 4.47 8.03
C ASP A 95 4.52 3.09 7.95
N PHE A 96 4.19 2.28 6.95
CA PHE A 96 4.88 1.01 6.68
C PHE A 96 6.36 1.22 6.32
N ILE A 97 6.66 2.24 5.50
CA ILE A 97 8.04 2.64 5.20
C ILE A 97 8.80 3.04 6.46
N LYS A 98 8.15 3.73 7.42
CA LYS A 98 8.79 4.08 8.69
C LYS A 98 9.19 2.82 9.47
N LEU A 99 8.31 1.82 9.57
CA LEU A 99 8.65 0.53 10.16
C LEU A 99 9.84 -0.11 9.44
N CYS A 100 9.81 -0.19 8.10
CA CYS A 100 10.88 -0.79 7.32
C CYS A 100 12.23 -0.09 7.54
N ARG A 101 12.22 1.25 7.64
CA ARG A 101 13.42 2.04 7.98
C ARG A 101 13.90 1.75 9.39
N GLN A 102 12.98 1.69 10.36
CA GLN A 102 13.31 1.35 11.74
C GLN A 102 13.97 -0.03 11.84
N ILE A 103 13.37 -1.07 11.24
CA ILE A 103 13.95 -2.41 11.18
C ILE A 103 15.33 -2.37 10.52
N LYS A 104 15.48 -1.65 9.40
CA LYS A 104 16.76 -1.54 8.68
C LYS A 104 17.87 -0.92 9.53
N ASP A 105 17.54 0.10 10.31
CA ASP A 105 18.51 0.96 10.99
C ASP A 105 18.77 0.55 12.45
N GLU A 106 17.79 -0.10 13.10
CA GLU A 106 17.83 -0.42 14.53
C GLU A 106 17.97 -1.93 14.83
N SER A 107 17.59 -2.83 13.91
CA SER A 107 17.72 -4.27 14.15
C SER A 107 19.19 -4.70 14.12
N ALA A 108 19.64 -5.33 15.21
CA ALA A 108 20.92 -5.98 15.30
C ALA A 108 21.01 -7.18 14.33
N ALA A 109 19.91 -7.91 14.14
CA ALA A 109 19.83 -9.01 13.17
C ALA A 109 20.04 -8.52 11.73
N VAL A 110 19.36 -7.43 11.33
CA VAL A 110 19.52 -6.83 10.00
C VAL A 110 20.88 -6.16 9.83
N SER A 111 21.42 -5.55 10.89
CA SER A 111 22.71 -4.84 10.82
C SER A 111 23.86 -5.72 10.29
N LYS A 112 23.80 -7.03 10.61
CA LYS A 112 24.78 -8.07 10.23
C LYS A 112 24.40 -8.82 8.94
N ASN A 113 23.24 -8.53 8.35
CA ASN A 113 22.72 -9.21 7.15
C ASN A 113 22.63 -8.22 5.97
N PRO A 114 23.64 -8.19 5.07
CA PRO A 114 23.64 -7.26 3.94
C PRO A 114 22.50 -7.53 2.95
N THR A 115 22.10 -8.79 2.76
CA THR A 115 20.97 -9.16 1.90
C THR A 115 19.66 -8.59 2.44
N ALA A 116 19.42 -8.69 3.75
CA ALA A 116 18.25 -8.10 4.38
C ALA A 116 18.16 -6.59 4.16
N LYS A 117 19.30 -5.87 4.23
CA LYS A 117 19.34 -4.42 3.94
C LYS A 117 18.98 -4.12 2.49
N VAL A 118 19.46 -4.90 1.53
CA VAL A 118 19.12 -4.74 0.11
C VAL A 118 17.62 -4.96 -0.11
N VAL A 119 17.06 -6.01 0.50
CA VAL A 119 15.63 -6.33 0.39
C VAL A 119 14.76 -5.24 1.04
N LEU A 120 15.10 -4.77 2.24
CA LEU A 120 14.36 -3.66 2.87
C LEU A 120 14.41 -2.38 2.03
N ASN A 121 15.55 -2.05 1.42
CA ASN A 121 15.66 -0.90 0.52
C ASN A 121 14.84 -1.10 -0.77
N HIS A 122 14.65 -2.33 -1.23
CA HIS A 122 13.77 -2.63 -2.36
C HIS A 122 12.31 -2.41 -1.98
N ILE A 123 11.86 -3.00 -0.87
CA ILE A 123 10.50 -2.86 -0.33
C ILE A 123 10.14 -1.39 -0.14
N ILE A 124 11.05 -0.60 0.46
CA ILE A 124 10.83 0.85 0.67
C ILE A 124 10.61 1.58 -0.67
N ARG A 125 11.43 1.30 -1.69
CA ARG A 125 11.30 1.96 -3.00
C ARG A 125 10.00 1.59 -3.72
N GLU A 126 9.53 0.37 -3.55
CA GLU A 126 8.24 -0.07 -4.11
C GLU A 126 7.06 0.61 -3.44
N SER A 127 7.05 0.73 -2.11
CA SER A 127 6.05 1.52 -1.40
C SER A 127 6.12 3.02 -1.78
N GLU A 128 7.33 3.57 -2.00
CA GLU A 128 7.51 4.96 -2.48
C GLU A 128 6.93 5.16 -3.89
N TYR A 129 7.04 4.14 -4.76
CA TYR A 129 6.42 4.17 -6.08
C TYR A 129 4.89 4.27 -5.99
N PHE A 130 4.25 3.46 -5.14
CA PHE A 130 2.82 3.56 -4.90
C PHE A 130 2.41 4.94 -4.36
N ILE A 131 3.19 5.51 -3.43
CA ILE A 131 2.94 6.86 -2.90
C ILE A 131 2.94 7.89 -4.03
N GLY A 132 3.89 7.82 -4.97
CA GLY A 132 3.94 8.71 -6.13
C GLY A 132 2.68 8.63 -7.01
N ILE A 133 2.17 7.42 -7.24
CA ILE A 133 0.90 7.19 -7.96
C ILE A 133 -0.27 7.82 -7.19
N ALA A 134 -0.41 7.49 -5.91
CA ALA A 134 -1.51 7.96 -5.08
C ALA A 134 -1.54 9.49 -4.96
N GLN A 135 -0.37 10.13 -4.78
CA GLN A 135 -0.24 11.59 -4.72
C GLN A 135 -0.64 12.28 -6.02
N THR A 136 -0.18 11.76 -7.17
CA THR A 136 -0.50 12.34 -8.48
C THR A 136 -2.02 12.42 -8.70
N LEU A 137 -2.75 11.39 -8.30
CA LEU A 137 -4.20 11.35 -8.37
C LEU A 137 -4.88 12.30 -7.38
N LEU A 138 -4.50 12.24 -6.10
CA LEU A 138 -5.12 13.07 -5.06
C LEU A 138 -4.90 14.57 -5.30
N TYR A 139 -3.71 14.96 -5.78
CA TYR A 139 -3.40 16.36 -6.09
C TYR A 139 -3.96 16.80 -7.45
N GLY A 140 -4.05 15.89 -8.43
CA GLY A 140 -4.73 16.14 -9.69
C GLY A 140 -6.21 16.49 -9.49
N VAL A 141 -6.93 15.72 -8.68
CA VAL A 141 -8.35 15.98 -8.36
C VAL A 141 -8.57 17.34 -7.67
N GLN A 142 -7.64 17.77 -6.80
CA GLN A 142 -7.73 19.09 -6.14
C GLN A 142 -7.58 20.26 -7.12
N SER A 143 -6.90 20.06 -8.25
CA SER A 143 -6.72 21.10 -9.27
C SER A 143 -7.97 21.30 -10.14
N GLU A 144 -8.73 20.24 -10.39
CA GLU A 144 -9.96 20.28 -11.20
C GLU A 144 -11.15 20.90 -10.45
N GLN A 145 -11.21 20.77 -9.11
CA GLN A 145 -12.28 21.37 -8.29
C GLN A 145 -12.14 22.88 -8.06
N LYS A 146 -11.03 23.50 -8.50
CA LYS A 146 -10.77 24.94 -8.35
C LYS A 146 -10.96 25.75 -9.64
N SER A 147 -11.34 25.10 -10.75
CA SER A 147 -11.65 25.74 -12.04
C SER A 147 -13.15 25.76 -12.30
#